data_AF-A0A2K1INJ4-F1
#
_entry.id   AF-A0A2K1INJ4-F1
#
_cell.length_a   1.000
_cell.length_b   1.000
_cell.length_c   1.000
_cell.angle_alpha   90.00
_cell.angle_beta   90.00
_cell.angle_gamma   90.00
#
_symmetry.space_group_name_H-M   'P 1'
#
loop_
_entity.id
_entity.type
_entity.pdbx_description
1 polymer ?
#
loop_
_entity_poly.entity_id
_entity_poly.type
_entity_poly.pdbx_seq_one_letter_code
_entity_poly.pdbx_strand_id
1 'polypeptide(L)'
;LCNLTSLTTLHLYECSSLTLLPNRLGNLILLIIIDLYKYLSLISISNRLSNFISLTTLNLNGCFNLILLSKGFKNFISLIIFDLCGC
;
A
#
# COMPACT_ATOMS: atom_id res chain seq x y z
N LEU A 1 -10.99 -2.82 -9.95
CA LEU A 1 -9.95 -3.58 -9.23
C LEU A 1 -10.41 -4.97 -8.74
N CYS A 2 -11.68 -5.19 -8.41
CA CYS A 2 -12.15 -6.46 -7.79
C CYS A 2 -11.96 -7.76 -8.58
N ASN A 3 -11.59 -7.68 -9.86
CA ASN A 3 -11.36 -8.85 -10.72
C ASN A 3 -9.89 -9.02 -11.12
N LEU A 4 -8.96 -8.26 -10.53
CA LEU A 4 -7.52 -8.39 -10.82
C LEU A 4 -6.86 -9.40 -9.87
N THR A 5 -7.44 -10.58 -9.71
CA THR A 5 -7.02 -11.58 -8.71
C THR A 5 -5.59 -12.10 -8.93
N SER A 6 -5.08 -12.01 -10.17
CA SER A 6 -3.69 -12.37 -10.53
C SER A 6 -2.70 -11.22 -10.44
N LEU A 7 -3.10 -10.03 -9.97
CA LEU A 7 -2.22 -8.87 -9.91
C LEU A 7 -1.16 -9.07 -8.82
N THR A 8 0.11 -8.98 -9.23
CA THR A 8 1.27 -9.14 -8.32
C THR A 8 1.93 -7.81 -7.98
N THR A 9 1.71 -6.77 -8.78
CA THR A 9 2.36 -5.46 -8.62
C THR A 9 1.33 -4.36 -8.79
N LEU A 10 1.31 -3.39 -7.88
CA LEU A 10 0.45 -2.21 -7.94
C LEU A 10 1.31 -0.95 -7.81
N HIS A 11 1.35 -0.15 -8.88
CA HIS A 11 1.97 1.18 -8.88
C HIS A 11 0.88 2.26 -8.79
N LEU A 12 1.03 3.16 -7.82
CA LEU A 12 0.21 4.36 -7.64
C LEU A 12 1.09 5.57 -7.31
N TYR A 13 2.33 5.58 -7.84
CA TYR A 13 3.27 6.67 -7.62
C TYR A 13 2.69 8.01 -8.12
N GLU A 14 2.98 9.10 -7.42
CA GLU A 14 2.58 10.47 -7.76
C GLU A 14 1.06 10.67 -8.00
N CYS A 15 0.22 9.77 -7.46
CA CYS A 15 -1.24 9.89 -7.57
C CYS A 15 -1.78 11.03 -6.68
N SER A 16 -1.83 12.25 -7.19
CA SER A 16 -2.28 13.42 -6.39
C SER A 16 -3.78 13.46 -6.12
N SER A 17 -4.62 12.89 -6.99
CA SER A 17 -6.09 13.00 -6.88
C SER A 17 -6.77 12.03 -5.91
N LEU A 18 -6.09 10.97 -5.47
CA LEU A 18 -6.70 9.93 -4.63
C LEU A 18 -6.33 10.13 -3.15
N THR A 19 -7.21 10.71 -2.35
CA THR A 19 -6.90 10.95 -0.93
C THR A 19 -6.77 9.67 -0.08
N LEU A 20 -7.26 8.53 -0.60
CA LEU A 20 -7.30 7.25 0.09
C LEU A 20 -7.07 6.09 -0.88
N LEU A 21 -6.38 5.05 -0.41
CA LEU A 21 -6.28 3.76 -1.11
C LEU A 21 -7.67 3.12 -1.30
N PRO A 22 -8.02 2.56 -2.48
CA PRO A 22 -9.32 1.96 -2.71
C PRO A 22 -9.70 0.88 -1.67
N ASN A 23 -10.94 0.91 -1.17
CA ASN A 23 -11.42 0.02 -0.10
C ASN A 23 -11.37 -1.48 -0.46
N ARG A 24 -11.26 -1.81 -1.75
CA ARG A 24 -11.38 -3.17 -2.29
C ARG A 24 -10.03 -3.77 -2.71
N LEU A 25 -8.91 -3.21 -2.24
CA LEU A 25 -7.58 -3.75 -2.49
C LEU A 25 -7.36 -5.09 -1.75
N GLY A 26 -8.01 -5.33 -0.62
CA GLY A 26 -7.83 -6.55 0.19
C GLY A 26 -8.16 -7.89 -0.48
N ASN A 27 -8.68 -7.90 -1.70
CA ASN A 27 -8.89 -9.12 -2.51
C ASN A 27 -7.67 -9.48 -3.37
N LEU A 28 -6.68 -8.58 -3.47
CA LEU A 28 -5.47 -8.76 -4.26
C LEU A 28 -4.43 -9.53 -3.45
N ILE A 29 -4.78 -10.74 -3.01
CA ILE A 29 -3.98 -11.57 -2.08
C ILE A 29 -2.61 -12.00 -2.65
N LEU A 30 -2.46 -11.92 -3.98
CA LEU A 30 -1.22 -12.23 -4.69
C LEU A 30 -0.30 -11.02 -4.87
N LEU A 31 -0.65 -9.84 -4.34
CA LEU A 31 0.23 -8.68 -4.41
C LEU A 31 1.54 -8.95 -3.67
N ILE A 32 2.63 -8.75 -4.40
CA ILE A 32 4.02 -8.87 -3.95
C ILE A 32 4.61 -7.47 -3.73
N ILE A 33 4.25 -6.51 -4.59
CA ILE A 33 4.78 -5.15 -4.57
C ILE A 33 3.65 -4.12 -4.59
N ILE A 34 3.71 -3.17 -3.67
CA ILE A 34 2.90 -1.95 -3.67
C ILE A 34 3.86 -0.77 -3.66
N ASP A 35 3.78 0.06 -4.70
CA ASP A 35 4.60 1.25 -4.86
C ASP A 35 3.72 2.50 -4.84
N LEU A 36 3.88 3.28 -3.77
CA LEU A 36 3.16 4.51 -3.46
C LEU A 36 4.13 5.70 -3.42
N TYR A 37 5.27 5.62 -4.11
CA TYR A 37 6.25 6.70 -4.15
C TYR A 37 5.60 8.07 -4.44
N LYS A 38 5.89 9.08 -3.61
CA LYS A 38 5.36 10.44 -3.70
C LYS A 38 3.84 10.52 -3.80
N TYR A 39 3.13 9.65 -3.10
CA TYR A 39 1.68 9.74 -3.04
C TYR A 39 1.25 10.85 -2.08
N LEU A 40 1.29 12.09 -2.58
CA LEU A 40 1.15 13.29 -1.76
C LEU A 40 -0.21 13.42 -1.07
N SER A 41 -1.29 12.85 -1.61
CA SER A 41 -2.61 12.93 -0.98
C SER A 41 -2.91 11.77 -0.02
N LEU A 42 -1.98 10.84 0.17
CA LEU A 42 -2.14 9.70 1.06
C LEU A 42 -2.02 10.12 2.53
N ILE A 43 -3.16 10.18 3.24
CA ILE A 43 -3.18 10.57 4.66
C ILE A 43 -3.04 9.37 5.60
N SER A 44 -3.57 8.21 5.19
CA SER A 44 -3.56 7.02 6.03
C SER A 44 -3.55 5.72 5.23
N ILE A 45 -2.87 4.72 5.79
CA ILE A 45 -2.91 3.34 5.35
C ILE A 45 -3.73 2.55 6.37
N SER A 46 -5.04 2.53 6.15
CA SER A 46 -6.02 1.83 6.99
C SER A 46 -5.85 0.30 6.93
N ASN A 47 -6.72 -0.44 7.63
CA ASN A 47 -6.84 -1.92 7.66
C ASN A 47 -7.08 -2.55 6.27
N ARG A 48 -7.06 -1.75 5.20
CA ARG A 48 -7.34 -2.10 3.81
C ARG A 48 -6.29 -3.01 3.18
N LEU A 49 -5.13 -3.12 3.82
CA LEU A 49 -4.01 -3.95 3.37
C LEU A 49 -3.82 -5.22 4.23
N SER A 50 -4.72 -5.49 5.18
CA SER A 50 -4.57 -6.58 6.16
C SER A 50 -4.50 -7.99 5.55
N ASN A 51 -4.84 -8.14 4.28
CA ASN A 51 -4.92 -9.44 3.61
C ASN A 51 -3.73 -9.73 2.70
N PHE A 52 -2.72 -8.84 2.65
CA PHE A 52 -1.56 -9.02 1.77
C PHE A 52 -0.48 -9.85 2.41
N ILE A 53 -0.78 -11.13 2.58
CA ILE A 53 0.15 -12.11 3.12
C ILE A 53 1.38 -12.33 2.23
N SER A 54 1.26 -12.08 0.93
CA SER A 54 2.33 -12.27 -0.07
C SER A 54 3.18 -11.02 -0.29
N LEU A 55 2.85 -9.89 0.37
CA LEU A 55 3.51 -8.62 0.12
C LEU A 55 4.95 -8.65 0.64
N THR A 56 5.90 -8.41 -0.25
CA THR A 56 7.33 -8.34 0.07
C THR A 56 7.85 -6.92 0.05
N THR A 57 7.23 -6.03 -0.72
CA THR A 57 7.66 -4.64 -0.88
C THR A 57 6.49 -3.68 -0.72
N LEU A 58 6.63 -2.73 0.20
CA LEU A 58 5.77 -1.58 0.36
C LEU A 58 6.63 -0.32 0.33
N ASN A 59 6.58 0.41 -0.79
CA ASN A 59 7.28 1.69 -0.94
C ASN A 59 6.32 2.84 -0.68
N LEU A 60 6.60 3.65 0.34
CA LEU A 60 5.87 4.88 0.67
C LEU A 60 6.74 6.12 0.54
N ASN A 61 7.97 5.99 0.06
CA ASN A 61 8.93 7.08 0.01
C ASN A 61 8.33 8.37 -0.57
N GLY A 62 8.46 9.48 0.16
CA GLY A 62 7.93 10.79 -0.22
C GLY A 62 6.42 10.97 -0.01
N CYS A 63 5.75 10.11 0.77
CA CYS A 63 4.35 10.33 1.19
C CYS A 63 4.25 11.31 2.37
N PHE A 64 4.63 12.58 2.16
CA PHE A 64 4.77 13.60 3.23
C PHE A 64 3.51 13.90 4.07
N ASN A 65 2.32 13.52 3.58
CA ASN A 65 1.05 13.74 4.29
C ASN A 65 0.57 12.50 5.06
N LEU A 66 1.38 11.43 5.12
CA LEU A 66 1.02 10.20 5.78
C LEU A 66 1.11 10.34 7.31
N ILE A 67 -0.04 10.35 7.98
CA ILE A 67 -0.12 10.55 9.45
C ILE A 67 -0.32 9.21 10.18
N LEU A 68 -0.95 8.23 9.52
CA LEU A 68 -1.41 6.99 10.16
C LEU A 68 -1.04 5.75 9.36
N LEU A 69 -0.20 4.92 9.98
CA LEU A 69 0.04 3.52 9.63
C LEU A 69 -0.87 2.66 10.53
N SER A 70 -1.87 1.96 9.98
CA SER A 70 -2.86 1.24 10.80
C SER A 70 -2.26 0.09 11.63
N LYS A 71 -3.04 -0.50 12.53
CA LYS A 71 -2.65 -1.72 13.26
C LYS A 71 -2.54 -2.98 12.37
N GLY A 72 -2.93 -2.89 11.09
CA GLY A 72 -2.96 -3.99 10.13
C GLY A 72 -1.59 -4.49 9.66
N PHE A 73 -0.50 -3.78 9.99
CA PHE A 73 0.87 -4.20 9.65
C PHE A 73 1.27 -5.55 10.27
N LYS A 74 0.57 -6.02 11.31
CA LYS A 74 0.77 -7.34 11.89
C LYS A 74 0.64 -8.49 10.87
N ASN A 75 -0.07 -8.25 9.76
CA ASN A 75 -0.35 -9.28 8.77
C ASN A 75 0.64 -9.29 7.60
N PHE A 76 1.59 -8.36 7.54
CA PHE A 76 2.63 -8.33 6.52
C PHE A 76 3.80 -9.25 6.88
N ILE A 77 3.49 -10.53 7.07
CA ILE A 77 4.45 -11.56 7.50
C ILE A 77 5.59 -11.78 6.49
N SER A 78 5.36 -11.46 5.22
CA SER A 78 6.33 -11.65 4.12
C SER A 78 7.08 -10.38 3.76
N LEU A 79 6.88 -9.27 4.48
CA LEU A 79 7.45 -7.97 4.12
C LEU A 79 8.96 -7.96 4.35
N ILE A 80 9.69 -7.60 3.29
CA ILE A 80 11.16 -7.51 3.29
C ILE A 80 11.57 -6.05 3.16
N ILE A 81 10.92 -5.33 2.25
CA ILE A 81 11.22 -3.92 1.94
C ILE A 81 10.05 -3.07 2.40
N PHE A 82 10.34 -2.17 3.34
CA PHE A 82 9.40 -1.16 3.79
C PHE A 82 10.10 0.19 3.81
N ASP A 83 9.82 1.04 2.80
CA ASP A 83 10.46 2.34 2.65
C ASP A 83 9.50 3.46 3.09
N LEU A 84 9.90 4.22 4.10
CA LEU A 84 9.21 5.40 4.64
C LEU A 84 10.06 6.68 4.49
N CYS A 85 11.12 6.66 3.68
CA CYS A 85 12.00 7.80 3.53
C CYS A 85 11.22 9.02 3.03
N GLY A 86 11.25 10.12 3.79
CA GLY A 86 10.51 11.33 3.45
C GLY A 86 8.98 11.22 3.62
N CYS A 87 8.48 10.25 4.38
CA CYS A 87 7.11 10.28 4.90
C CYS A 87 7.02 11.14 6.15
#